data_AF-A0A9X1R9Y7-F1
#
_entry.id   AF-A0A9X1R9Y7-F1
#
_cell.length_a   1.000
_cell.length_b   1.000
_cell.length_c   1.000
_cell.angle_alpha   90.00
_cell.angle_beta   90.00
_cell.angle_gamma   90.00
#
_symmetry.space_group_name_H-M   'P 1'
#
loop_
_entity.id
_entity.type
_entity.pdbx_description
1 polymer ?
#
loop_
_entity_poly.entity_id
_entity_poly.type
_entity_poly.pdbx_seq_one_letter_code
_entity_poly.pdbx_strand_id
1 'polypeptide(L)'
;MTNAERKEIDQRIALLERGSALFGRFGGSIPLVIAFLNRWPTTVELYPHWQVGESWKFFLSCLLYLLASLALDRAISFAKASLDP
;
A
#
# COMPACT_ATOMS: atom_id res chain seq x y z
N MET A 1 32.78 -1.43 -2.19
CA MET A 1 31.78 -0.46 -1.71
C MET A 1 32.43 0.41 -0.64
N THR A 2 32.42 1.72 -0.83
CA THR A 2 33.00 2.67 0.13
C THR A 2 32.02 2.95 1.28
N ASN A 3 32.53 3.44 2.41
CA ASN A 3 31.67 3.80 3.55
C ASN A 3 30.69 4.93 3.22
N ALA A 4 31.05 5.83 2.28
CA ALA A 4 30.18 6.90 1.82
C ALA A 4 28.99 6.36 1.00
N GLU A 5 29.25 5.43 0.08
CA GLU A 5 28.21 4.76 -0.74
C GLU A 5 27.24 3.96 0.14
N ARG A 6 27.77 3.23 1.15
CA ARG A 6 26.97 2.47 2.10
C ARG A 6 26.03 3.38 2.89
N LYS A 7 26.54 4.52 3.40
CA LYS A 7 25.76 5.50 4.15
C LYS A 7 24.65 6.14 3.32
N GLU A 8 24.91 6.43 2.04
CA GLU A 8 23.90 6.98 1.13
C GLU A 8 22.78 5.96 0.85
N ILE A 9 23.15 4.69 0.65
CA ILE A 9 22.18 3.61 0.44
C ILE A 9 21.33 3.37 1.69
N ASP A 10 21.92 3.39 2.89
CA ASP A 10 21.19 3.29 4.15
C ASP A 10 20.18 4.43 4.32
N GLN A 11 20.56 5.67 3.99
CA GLN A 11 19.62 6.81 4.03
C GLN A 11 18.45 6.63 3.06
N ARG A 12 18.71 6.15 1.84
CA ARG A 12 17.66 5.89 0.85
C ARG A 12 16.71 4.78 1.30
N ILE A 13 17.24 3.71 1.91
CA ILE A 13 16.44 2.63 2.48
C ILE A 13 15.60 3.14 3.67
N ALA A 14 16.15 3.99 4.53
CA ALA A 14 15.41 4.58 5.64
C ALA A 14 14.24 5.47 5.16
N LEU A 15 14.42 6.20 4.05
CA LEU A 15 13.33 6.95 3.41
C LEU A 15 12.25 6.02 2.84
N LEU A 16 12.66 4.94 2.16
CA LEU A 16 11.75 3.90 1.66
C LEU A 16 10.96 3.23 2.78
N GLU A 17 11.61 2.95 3.91
CA GLU A 17 10.98 2.36 5.10
C GLU A 17 9.91 3.27 5.69
N ARG A 18 10.18 4.59 5.81
CA ARG A 18 9.18 5.57 6.23
C ARG A 18 8.01 5.66 5.24
N GLY A 19 8.31 5.63 3.95
CA GLY A 19 7.30 5.60 2.88
C GLY A 19 6.43 4.34 2.96
N SER A 20 7.04 3.18 3.17
CA SER A 20 6.32 1.91 3.33
C SER A 20 5.46 1.88 4.58
N ALA A 21 5.95 2.37 5.71
CA ALA A 21 5.16 2.46 6.93
C ALA A 21 3.93 3.38 6.77
N LEU A 22 4.08 4.50 6.05
CA LEU A 22 2.95 5.37 5.70
C LEU A 22 1.98 4.67 4.74
N PHE A 23 2.50 3.97 3.73
CA PHE A 23 1.68 3.23 2.77
C PHE A 23 0.95 2.04 3.41
N GLY A 24 1.56 1.30 4.34
CA GLY A 24 0.89 0.24 5.08
C GLY A 24 -0.20 0.78 6.00
N ARG A 25 0.02 1.96 6.61
CA ARG A 25 -0.96 2.59 7.50
C ARG A 25 -2.15 3.20 6.75
N PHE A 26 -1.91 3.85 5.61
CA PHE A 26 -2.93 4.62 4.89
C PHE A 26 -3.33 4.02 3.53
N GLY A 27 -2.51 3.16 2.93
CA GLY A 27 -2.73 2.57 1.61
C GLY A 27 -4.03 1.77 1.52
N GLY A 28 -4.42 1.07 2.60
CA GLY A 28 -5.72 0.39 2.67
C GLY A 28 -6.92 1.35 2.68
N SER A 29 -6.72 2.61 3.09
CA SER A 29 -7.76 3.65 3.08
C SER A 29 -7.85 4.39 1.75
N ILE A 30 -6.84 4.31 0.89
CA ILE A 30 -6.82 4.99 -0.42
C ILE A 30 -8.00 4.55 -1.31
N PRO A 31 -8.27 3.24 -1.50
CA PRO A 31 -9.43 2.80 -2.28
C PRO A 31 -10.75 3.30 -1.71
N LEU A 32 -10.84 3.40 -0.38
CA LEU A 32 -12.04 3.85 0.34
C LEU A 32 -12.29 5.34 0.15
N VAL A 33 -11.23 6.16 0.21
CA VAL A 33 -11.30 7.60 -0.13
C VAL A 33 -11.66 7.81 -1.60
N ILE A 34 -11.06 7.04 -2.52
CA ILE A 34 -11.37 7.11 -3.95
C ILE A 34 -12.84 6.73 -4.20
N ALA A 35 -13.33 5.67 -3.57
CA ALA A 35 -14.73 5.26 -3.67
C ALA A 35 -15.66 6.38 -3.15
N PHE A 36 -15.33 6.98 -2.01
CA PHE A 36 -16.11 8.07 -1.44
C PHE A 36 -16.14 9.31 -2.35
N LEU A 37 -14.99 9.72 -2.89
CA LEU A 37 -14.90 10.84 -3.85
C LEU A 37 -15.67 10.58 -5.15
N ASN A 38 -15.73 9.32 -5.59
CA ASN A 38 -16.50 8.89 -6.75
C ASN A 38 -18.01 8.75 -6.48
N ARG A 39 -18.52 9.29 -5.35
CA ARG A 39 -19.93 9.20 -4.93
C ARG A 39 -20.43 7.76 -4.87
N TRP A 40 -19.59 6.84 -4.39
CA TRP A 40 -20.07 5.51 -4.04
C TRP A 40 -21.27 5.65 -3.09
N PRO A 41 -22.40 4.98 -3.34
CA PRO A 41 -23.63 5.21 -2.59
C PRO A 41 -23.39 4.87 -1.12
N THR A 42 -23.38 5.89 -0.27
CA THR A 42 -23.33 5.79 1.20
C THR A 42 -24.72 5.68 1.81
N THR A 43 -25.76 5.93 1.02
CA THR A 43 -27.15 5.69 1.38
C THR A 43 -27.45 4.20 1.29
N VAL A 44 -27.72 3.59 2.44
CA VAL A 44 -28.25 2.23 2.56
C VAL A 44 -29.71 2.25 2.09
N GLU A 45 -29.93 2.33 0.77
CA GLU A 45 -31.19 1.87 0.21
C GLU A 45 -31.14 0.33 0.26
N LEU A 46 -31.86 -0.22 1.23
CA LEU A 46 -32.06 -1.65 1.39
C LEU A 46 -32.60 -2.25 0.07
N TYR A 47 -31.86 -3.23 -0.48
CA TYR A 47 -32.22 -4.14 -1.59
C TYR A 47 -32.38 -3.50 -3.00
N PRO A 48 -32.10 -4.20 -4.13
CA PRO A 48 -31.30 -5.40 -4.43
C PRO A 48 -30.14 -5.12 -5.42
N HIS A 49 -29.84 -3.85 -5.74
CA HIS A 49 -28.82 -3.49 -6.75
C HIS A 49 -27.37 -3.59 -6.24
N TRP A 50 -27.19 -3.96 -4.97
CA TRP A 50 -25.88 -4.17 -4.35
C TRP A 50 -25.24 -5.52 -4.72
N GLN A 51 -25.98 -6.39 -5.42
CA GLN A 51 -25.50 -7.71 -5.80
C GLN A 51 -24.57 -7.64 -7.02
N VAL A 52 -23.28 -7.80 -6.72
CA VAL A 52 -22.28 -8.57 -7.51
C VAL A 52 -21.49 -7.81 -8.58
N GLY A 53 -22.04 -6.81 -9.26
CA GLY A 53 -21.39 -6.28 -10.49
C GLY A 53 -20.08 -5.48 -10.31
N GLU A 54 -20.00 -4.60 -9.30
CA GLU A 54 -18.93 -3.58 -9.23
C GLU A 54 -18.21 -3.51 -7.88
N SER A 55 -18.82 -4.04 -6.79
CA SER A 55 -18.22 -4.09 -5.46
C SER A 55 -16.94 -4.93 -5.42
N TRP A 56 -16.81 -5.95 -6.27
CA TRP A 56 -15.58 -6.73 -6.40
C TRP A 56 -14.37 -5.88 -6.85
N LYS A 57 -14.56 -4.81 -7.64
CA LYS A 57 -13.47 -3.91 -8.07
C LYS A 57 -12.90 -3.12 -6.90
N PHE A 58 -13.77 -2.75 -5.96
CA PHE A 58 -13.38 -2.10 -4.71
C PHE A 58 -12.57 -3.06 -3.83
N PHE A 59 -13.07 -4.27 -3.60
CA PHE A 59 -12.33 -5.29 -2.82
C PHE A 59 -11.02 -5.69 -3.48
N LEU A 60 -10.98 -5.81 -4.82
CA LEU A 60 -9.76 -6.08 -5.57
C LEU A 60 -8.77 -4.94 -5.42
N SER A 61 -9.22 -3.69 -5.46
CA SER A 61 -8.36 -2.52 -5.25
C SER A 61 -7.78 -2.50 -3.84
N CYS A 62 -8.57 -2.78 -2.80
CA CYS A 62 -8.08 -2.95 -1.44
C CYS A 62 -7.05 -4.09 -1.33
N LEU A 63 -7.32 -5.23 -1.96
CA LEU A 63 -6.41 -6.39 -1.97
C LEU A 63 -5.09 -6.05 -2.68
N LEU A 64 -5.13 -5.35 -3.81
CA LEU A 64 -3.93 -4.94 -4.54
C LEU A 64 -3.06 -3.98 -3.73
N TYR A 65 -3.67 -3.00 -3.06
CA TYR A 65 -2.93 -2.08 -2.18
C TYR A 65 -2.34 -2.80 -0.96
N LEU A 66 -3.06 -3.77 -0.40
CA LEU A 66 -2.55 -4.63 0.68
C LEU A 66 -1.33 -5.45 0.21
N LEU A 67 -1.45 -6.11 -0.95
CA LEU A 67 -0.35 -6.89 -1.54
C LEU A 67 0.84 -6.01 -1.90
N ALA A 68 0.61 -4.80 -2.42
CA ALA A 68 1.67 -3.83 -2.69
C ALA A 68 2.41 -3.41 -1.42
N SER A 69 1.70 -3.22 -0.30
CA SER A 69 2.32 -2.90 0.99
C SER A 69 3.21 -4.05 1.48
N LEU A 70 2.71 -5.29 1.41
CA LEU A 70 3.47 -6.48 1.81
C LEU A 70 4.71 -6.68 0.92
N ALA A 71 4.58 -6.46 -0.39
CA ALA A 71 5.70 -6.54 -1.32
C ALA A 71 6.76 -5.47 -1.02
N LEU A 72 6.35 -4.24 -0.68
CA LEU A 72 7.24 -3.14 -0.36
C LEU A 72 8.03 -3.40 0.93
N ASP A 73 7.35 -3.87 1.99
CA ASP A 73 8.01 -4.27 3.24
C ASP A 73 9.01 -5.40 3.01
N ARG A 74 8.65 -6.38 2.17
CA ARG A 74 9.55 -7.48 1.83
C ARG A 74 10.76 -7.02 1.03
N ALA A 75 10.58 -6.09 0.08
CA ALA A 75 11.67 -5.51 -0.70
C ALA A 75 12.65 -4.73 0.19
N ILE A 76 12.16 -3.98 1.17
CA ILE A 76 13.00 -3.27 2.16
C ILE A 76 13.79 -4.26 3.02
N SER A 77 13.14 -5.35 3.47
CA SER A 77 13.81 -6.42 4.22
C SER A 77 14.95 -7.07 3.41
N PHE A 78 14.73 -7.36 2.12
CA PHE A 78 15.77 -7.88 1.24
C PHE A 78 16.90 -6.87 1.00
N ALA A 79 16.57 -5.59 0.79
CA ALA A 79 17.56 -4.54 0.58
C ALA A 79 18.48 -4.39 1.80
N LYS A 80 17.92 -4.45 3.02
CA LYS A 80 18.70 -4.46 4.27
C LYS A 80 19.57 -5.71 4.41
N ALA A 81 19.02 -6.89 4.16
CA ALA A 81 19.77 -8.15 4.26
C ALA A 81 20.95 -8.23 3.27
N SER A 82 20.84 -7.57 2.11
CA SER A 82 21.94 -7.46 1.13
C SER A 82 23.05 -6.50 1.54
N LEU A 83 22.85 -5.69 2.58
CA LEU A 83 23.84 -4.74 3.10
C LEU A 83 24.55 -5.26 4.36
N ASP A 84 24.00 -6.26 5.04
CA ASP A 84 24.72 -6.95 6.10
C ASP A 84 25.94 -7.70 5.51
N PRO A 85 27.14 -7.55 6.13
CA PRO A 85 28.36 -8.18 5.65
C PRO A 85 28.40 -9.70 5.85
#